data_AF-A0A7K8I836-F1
#
_entry.id   AF-A0A7K8I836-F1
#
_cell.length_a   1.000
_cell.length_b   1.000
_cell.length_c   1.000
_cell.angle_alpha   90.00
_cell.angle_beta   90.00
_cell.angle_gamma   90.00
#
_symmetry.space_group_name_H-M   'P 1'
#
loop_
_entity.id
_entity.type
_entity.pdbx_description
1 polymer ?
#
loop_
_entity_poly.entity_id
_entity_poly.type
_entity_poly.pdbx_seq_one_letter_code
_entity_poly.pdbx_strand_id
1 'polypeptide(L)'
;QAAYDRVRRAKKEAAARTQKLDEKRKKVKLDLEAREREAQSQENEEEEVRITRSLEEEIIRLREEGSRQLEEQQRLIREQIRLEREQHSRGKQERNGAEGKVTPKLKLRWKCRKEDETGGGYSKDVLLQILQKYGDVLNLLVSSRKAGSAVVEFATVKAAEMAVQNEVGLLNNPLKISWLEGQPQSRPSTVLPDSTRTSQASVVSERDYESLVMMRMRQAAERQQLIEQLQREDEEEKSHT
;
A
#
# COMPACT_ATOMS: atom_id res chain seq x y z
N GLN A 1 61.82 -65.26 -53.75
CA GLN A 1 60.95 -64.06 -53.63
C GLN A 1 59.44 -64.34 -53.70
N ALA A 2 58.90 -65.08 -54.68
CA ALA A 2 57.46 -65.08 -54.99
C ALA A 2 56.47 -65.52 -53.88
N ALA A 3 56.86 -66.43 -52.97
CA ALA A 3 55.98 -66.87 -51.88
C ALA A 3 55.76 -65.77 -50.82
N TYR A 4 56.79 -64.97 -50.55
CA TYR A 4 56.74 -63.85 -49.60
C TYR A 4 55.79 -62.75 -50.08
N ASP A 5 55.81 -62.45 -51.39
CA ASP A 5 54.94 -61.45 -51.98
C ASP A 5 53.45 -61.88 -51.95
N ARG A 6 53.17 -63.17 -52.10
CA ARG A 6 51.80 -63.71 -51.99
C ARG A 6 51.24 -63.56 -50.58
N VAL A 7 52.02 -63.89 -49.55
CA VAL A 7 51.59 -63.75 -48.15
C VAL A 7 51.33 -62.29 -47.79
N ARG A 8 52.18 -61.37 -48.26
CA ARG A 8 52.00 -59.92 -48.04
C ARG A 8 50.76 -59.38 -48.74
N ARG A 9 50.46 -59.83 -49.96
CA ARG A 9 49.21 -59.47 -50.67
C ARG A 9 47.98 -60.02 -49.97
N ALA A 10 47.98 -61.29 -49.59
CA ALA A 10 46.87 -61.90 -48.86
C ALA A 10 46.59 -61.20 -47.51
N LYS A 11 47.63 -60.83 -46.76
CA LYS A 11 47.48 -60.05 -45.52
C LYS A 11 46.90 -58.65 -45.78
N LYS A 12 47.32 -57.99 -46.86
CA LYS A 12 46.79 -56.67 -47.25
C LYS A 12 45.32 -56.75 -47.68
N GLU A 13 44.95 -57.78 -48.42
CA GLU A 13 43.57 -58.03 -48.85
C GLU A 13 42.66 -58.40 -47.67
N ALA A 14 43.14 -59.23 -46.74
CA ALA A 14 42.43 -59.54 -45.50
C ALA A 14 42.20 -58.27 -44.67
N ALA A 15 43.22 -57.43 -44.49
CA ALA A 15 43.10 -56.16 -43.78
C ALA A 15 42.13 -55.18 -44.49
N ALA A 16 42.15 -55.11 -45.82
CA ALA A 16 41.22 -54.29 -46.58
C ALA A 16 39.76 -54.82 -46.46
N ARG A 17 39.57 -56.14 -46.38
CA ARG A 17 38.26 -56.75 -46.16
C ARG A 17 37.73 -56.44 -44.76
N THR A 18 38.56 -56.55 -43.73
CA THR A 18 38.15 -56.21 -42.35
C THR A 18 37.82 -54.74 -42.23
N GLN A 19 38.64 -53.84 -42.78
CA GLN A 19 38.36 -52.40 -42.81
C GLN A 19 36.99 -52.09 -43.44
N LYS A 20 36.68 -52.68 -44.61
CA LYS A 20 35.38 -52.51 -45.25
C LYS A 20 34.21 -53.04 -44.41
N LEU A 21 34.40 -54.12 -43.67
CA LEU A 21 33.37 -54.65 -42.77
C LEU A 21 33.20 -53.76 -41.54
N ASP A 22 34.28 -53.23 -40.99
CA ASP A 22 34.26 -52.30 -39.86
C ASP A 22 33.62 -50.97 -40.23
N GLU A 23 33.93 -50.43 -41.41
CA GLU A 23 33.27 -49.24 -41.97
C GLU A 23 31.75 -49.43 -42.10
N LYS A 24 31.32 -50.59 -42.62
CA LYS A 24 29.89 -50.94 -42.72
C LYS A 24 29.24 -51.06 -41.34
N ARG A 25 29.88 -51.75 -40.39
CA ARG A 25 29.39 -51.88 -39.01
C ARG A 25 29.29 -50.53 -38.33
N LYS A 26 30.29 -49.66 -38.49
CA LYS A 26 30.31 -48.30 -37.95
C LYS A 26 29.17 -47.47 -38.53
N LYS A 27 28.94 -47.53 -39.84
CA LYS A 27 27.83 -46.82 -40.48
C LYS A 27 26.47 -47.26 -39.94
N VAL A 28 26.24 -48.57 -39.84
CA VAL A 28 24.98 -49.10 -39.28
C VAL A 28 24.80 -48.72 -37.82
N LYS A 29 25.87 -48.78 -37.02
CA LYS A 29 25.81 -48.36 -35.61
C LYS A 29 25.43 -46.88 -35.49
N LEU A 30 26.07 -46.01 -36.26
CA LEU A 30 25.80 -44.57 -36.21
C LEU A 30 24.38 -44.25 -36.70
N ASP A 31 23.88 -44.93 -37.73
CA ASP A 31 22.50 -44.76 -38.21
C ASP A 31 21.46 -45.21 -37.17
N LEU A 32 21.72 -46.33 -36.49
CA LEU A 32 20.87 -46.81 -35.39
C LEU A 32 20.90 -45.86 -34.19
N GLU A 33 22.09 -45.41 -33.78
CA GLU A 33 22.25 -44.49 -32.65
C GLU A 33 21.64 -43.11 -32.95
N ALA A 34 21.71 -42.64 -34.20
CA ALA A 34 21.04 -41.42 -34.62
C ALA A 34 19.51 -41.56 -34.50
N ARG A 35 18.93 -42.65 -35.01
CA ARG A 35 17.48 -42.90 -34.89
C ARG A 35 17.01 -43.07 -33.45
N GLU A 36 17.78 -43.78 -32.63
CA GLU A 36 17.45 -43.96 -31.22
C GLU A 36 17.45 -42.61 -30.48
N ARG A 37 18.45 -41.76 -30.76
CA ARG A 37 18.52 -40.41 -30.19
C ARG A 37 17.36 -39.53 -30.66
N GLU A 38 16.99 -39.59 -31.94
CA GLU A 38 15.86 -38.84 -32.48
C GLU A 38 14.53 -39.29 -31.85
N ALA A 39 14.31 -40.60 -31.74
CA ALA A 39 13.10 -41.14 -31.10
C ALA A 39 13.04 -40.75 -29.62
N GLN A 40 14.16 -40.83 -28.89
CA GLN A 40 14.23 -40.42 -27.49
C GLN A 40 14.03 -38.90 -27.31
N SER A 41 14.54 -38.07 -28.23
CA SER A 41 14.29 -36.63 -28.21
C SER A 41 12.81 -36.32 -28.38
N GLN A 42 12.15 -36.99 -29.33
CA GLN A 42 10.72 -36.80 -29.57
C GLN A 42 9.88 -37.22 -28.35
N GLU A 43 10.19 -38.37 -27.75
CA GLU A 43 9.50 -38.83 -26.54
C GLU A 43 9.67 -37.83 -25.38
N ASN A 44 10.89 -37.34 -25.16
CA ASN A 44 11.16 -36.33 -24.14
C ASN A 44 10.42 -35.01 -24.42
N GLU A 45 10.42 -34.52 -25.67
CA GLU A 45 9.70 -33.30 -26.06
C GLU A 45 8.19 -33.46 -25.83
N GLU A 46 7.62 -34.62 -26.17
CA GLU A 46 6.21 -34.92 -25.92
C GLU A 46 5.88 -35.02 -24.42
N GLU A 47 6.79 -35.55 -23.60
CA GLU A 47 6.66 -35.54 -22.14
C GLU A 47 6.74 -34.12 -21.58
N GLU A 48 7.70 -33.31 -22.02
CA GLU A 48 7.82 -31.91 -21.59
C GLU A 48 6.57 -31.12 -21.93
N VAL A 49 6.00 -31.27 -23.14
CA VAL A 49 4.75 -30.61 -23.54
C VAL A 49 3.57 -31.06 -22.66
N ARG A 50 3.52 -32.34 -22.27
CA ARG A 50 2.48 -32.84 -21.35
C ARG A 50 2.63 -32.25 -19.96
N ILE A 51 3.86 -32.18 -19.45
CA ILE A 51 4.17 -31.60 -18.15
C ILE A 51 3.83 -30.11 -18.13
N THR A 52 4.27 -29.34 -19.13
CA THR A 52 4.00 -27.89 -19.21
C THR A 52 2.50 -27.62 -19.28
N ARG A 53 1.74 -28.34 -20.11
CA ARG A 53 0.28 -28.21 -20.16
C ARG A 53 -0.37 -28.48 -18.81
N SER A 54 0.03 -29.57 -18.13
CA SER A 54 -0.53 -29.90 -16.81
C SER A 54 -0.20 -28.83 -15.76
N LEU A 55 1.00 -28.26 -15.81
CA LEU A 55 1.40 -27.19 -14.90
C LEU A 55 0.63 -25.89 -15.19
N GLU A 56 0.44 -25.55 -16.45
CA GLU A 56 -0.34 -24.37 -16.87
C GLU A 56 -1.79 -24.46 -16.38
N GLU A 57 -2.43 -25.62 -16.54
CA GLU A 57 -3.79 -25.87 -16.04
C GLU A 57 -3.88 -25.68 -14.52
N GLU A 58 -2.92 -26.21 -13.75
CA GLU A 58 -2.91 -26.04 -12.29
C GLU A 58 -2.61 -24.58 -11.88
N ILE A 59 -1.75 -23.87 -12.61
CA ILE A 59 -1.52 -22.43 -12.37
C ILE A 59 -2.81 -21.63 -12.60
N ILE A 60 -3.54 -21.91 -13.68
CA ILE A 60 -4.82 -21.24 -13.97
C ILE A 60 -5.80 -21.49 -12.83
N ARG A 61 -5.95 -22.75 -12.43
CA ARG A 61 -6.83 -23.14 -11.32
C ARG A 61 -6.48 -22.43 -10.02
N LEU A 62 -5.20 -22.41 -9.63
CA LEU A 62 -4.76 -21.73 -8.40
C LEU A 62 -4.97 -20.22 -8.46
N ARG A 63 -4.78 -19.59 -9.64
CA ARG A 63 -5.07 -18.16 -9.83
C ARG A 63 -6.55 -17.86 -9.70
N GLU A 64 -7.41 -18.69 -10.28
CA GLU A 64 -8.86 -18.55 -10.15
C GLU A 64 -9.31 -18.73 -8.70
N GLU A 65 -8.80 -19.75 -8.00
CA GLU A 65 -9.12 -19.98 -6.59
C GLU A 65 -8.63 -18.83 -5.70
N GLY A 66 -7.40 -18.35 -5.91
CA GLY A 66 -6.87 -17.18 -5.20
C GLY A 66 -7.66 -15.89 -5.49
N SER A 67 -8.08 -15.67 -6.74
CA SER A 67 -8.91 -14.53 -7.13
C SER A 67 -10.27 -14.58 -6.43
N ARG A 68 -10.91 -15.75 -6.39
CA ARG A 68 -12.19 -15.97 -5.74
C ARG A 68 -12.13 -15.70 -4.24
N GLN A 69 -11.10 -16.22 -3.56
CA GLN A 69 -10.88 -15.97 -2.14
C GLN A 69 -10.67 -14.47 -1.87
N LEU A 70 -9.87 -13.78 -2.70
CA LEU A 70 -9.65 -12.35 -2.55
C LEU A 70 -10.96 -11.55 -2.74
N GLU A 71 -11.75 -11.89 -3.75
CA GLU A 71 -13.03 -11.23 -4.01
C GLU A 71 -14.02 -11.42 -2.86
N GLU A 72 -14.10 -12.63 -2.30
CA GLU A 72 -14.92 -12.91 -1.12
C GLU A 72 -14.48 -12.08 0.09
N GLN A 73 -13.18 -12.01 0.38
CA GLN A 73 -12.66 -11.18 1.47
C GLN A 73 -12.94 -9.68 1.22
N GLN A 74 -12.73 -9.19 0.00
CA GLN A 74 -13.05 -7.81 -0.37
C GLN A 74 -14.55 -7.53 -0.23
N ARG A 75 -15.42 -8.49 -0.54
CA ARG A 75 -16.86 -8.35 -0.38
C ARG A 75 -17.25 -8.25 1.10
N LEU A 76 -16.69 -9.11 1.95
CA LEU A 76 -16.91 -9.06 3.40
C LEU A 76 -16.45 -7.72 3.99
N ILE A 77 -15.25 -7.25 3.61
CA ILE A 77 -14.73 -5.95 4.03
C ILE A 77 -15.65 -4.82 3.56
N ARG A 78 -16.10 -4.84 2.29
CA ARG A 78 -17.01 -3.82 1.76
C ARG A 78 -18.35 -3.80 2.49
N GLU A 79 -18.93 -4.96 2.78
CA GLU A 79 -20.16 -5.06 3.57
C GLU A 79 -19.96 -4.61 5.01
N GLN A 80 -18.83 -4.95 5.64
CA GLN A 80 -18.50 -4.47 6.98
C GLN A 80 -18.36 -2.94 7.02
N ILE A 81 -17.65 -2.35 6.05
CA ILE A 81 -17.54 -0.89 5.91
C ILE A 81 -18.92 -0.27 5.66
N ARG A 82 -19.77 -0.92 4.85
CA ARG A 82 -21.13 -0.43 4.57
C ARG A 82 -21.99 -0.43 5.83
N LEU A 83 -22.02 -1.55 6.56
CA LEU A 83 -22.73 -1.69 7.82
C LEU A 83 -22.17 -0.76 8.89
N GLU A 84 -20.86 -0.60 8.97
CA GLU A 84 -20.22 0.36 9.87
C GLU A 84 -20.59 1.79 9.48
N ARG A 85 -20.62 2.13 8.19
CA ARG A 85 -21.09 3.45 7.70
C ARG A 85 -22.58 3.67 7.95
N GLU A 86 -23.42 2.64 7.84
CA GLU A 86 -24.87 2.71 8.11
C GLU A 86 -25.16 2.80 9.62
N GLN A 87 -24.41 2.07 10.46
CA GLN A 87 -24.49 2.16 11.91
C GLN A 87 -23.90 3.48 12.41
N HIS A 88 -22.77 3.89 11.86
CA HIS A 88 -22.22 5.20 12.09
C HIS A 88 -23.20 6.25 11.59
N SER A 89 -23.82 6.15 10.41
CA SER A 89 -24.79 7.15 9.93
C SER A 89 -26.07 7.22 10.77
N ARG A 90 -26.55 6.11 11.33
CA ARG A 90 -27.68 6.09 12.28
C ARG A 90 -27.30 6.65 13.65
N GLY A 91 -26.19 6.22 14.26
CA GLY A 91 -25.66 6.82 15.50
C GLY A 91 -25.18 8.26 15.30
N LYS A 92 -24.83 8.61 14.07
CA LYS A 92 -24.51 9.95 13.62
C LYS A 92 -25.75 10.77 13.26
N GLN A 93 -26.93 10.24 12.98
CA GLN A 93 -28.07 11.14 12.82
C GLN A 93 -28.43 11.80 14.17
N GLU A 94 -28.06 11.15 15.28
CA GLU A 94 -28.10 11.72 16.63
C GLU A 94 -26.79 12.45 17.05
N ARG A 95 -25.61 12.17 16.44
CA ARG A 95 -24.30 12.81 16.76
C ARG A 95 -23.65 13.72 15.68
N ASN A 96 -24.04 13.66 14.40
CA ASN A 96 -23.59 14.47 13.24
C ASN A 96 -24.20 15.88 13.23
N GLY A 97 -24.47 16.45 14.40
CA GLY A 97 -24.31 17.88 14.54
C GLY A 97 -22.83 18.30 14.47
N ALA A 98 -21.89 17.39 14.81
CA ALA A 98 -20.56 17.80 15.28
C ALA A 98 -19.34 17.41 14.40
N GLU A 99 -19.29 16.25 13.71
CA GLU A 99 -18.00 15.79 13.13
C GLU A 99 -17.61 16.40 11.76
N GLY A 100 -18.49 17.18 11.13
CA GLY A 100 -18.19 17.97 9.92
C GLY A 100 -18.12 19.48 10.18
N LYS A 101 -18.43 19.91 11.40
CA LYS A 101 -18.31 21.32 11.81
C LYS A 101 -17.05 21.41 12.64
N VAL A 102 -16.14 22.32 12.30
CA VAL A 102 -14.99 22.64 13.16
C VAL A 102 -15.56 23.00 14.54
N THR A 103 -15.46 22.08 15.49
CA THR A 103 -15.89 22.32 16.85
C THR A 103 -14.88 23.27 17.48
N PRO A 104 -15.32 24.40 18.04
CA PRO A 104 -14.43 25.38 18.63
C PRO A 104 -13.73 24.78 19.86
N LYS A 105 -12.39 24.78 19.82
CA LYS A 105 -11.56 24.31 20.93
C LYS A 105 -10.91 25.50 21.61
N LEU A 106 -11.07 25.56 22.92
CA LEU A 106 -10.49 26.59 23.77
C LEU A 106 -9.46 25.97 24.71
N LYS A 107 -8.38 26.73 24.92
CA LYS A 107 -7.34 26.43 25.89
C LYS A 107 -7.52 27.30 27.13
N LEU A 108 -7.65 26.62 28.25
CA LEU A 108 -7.86 27.19 29.58
C LEU A 108 -6.53 27.17 30.34
N ARG A 109 -6.18 28.28 31.00
CA ARG A 109 -4.96 28.42 31.79
C ARG A 109 -5.25 29.16 33.09
N TRP A 110 -4.83 28.61 34.21
CA TRP A 110 -4.94 29.25 35.54
C TRP A 110 -3.63 29.11 36.31
N LYS A 111 -3.51 29.84 37.42
CA LYS A 111 -2.36 29.70 38.31
C LYS A 111 -2.55 28.45 39.17
N CYS A 112 -1.56 27.57 39.20
CA CYS A 112 -1.52 26.40 40.07
C CYS A 112 -0.13 26.32 40.68
N ARG A 113 0.01 26.24 42.01
CA ARG A 113 1.31 25.98 42.63
C ARG A 113 1.62 24.50 42.51
N LYS A 114 2.91 24.15 42.55
CA LYS A 114 3.35 22.75 42.42
C LYS A 114 3.00 21.89 43.63
N GLU A 115 2.80 22.52 44.79
CA GLU A 115 2.44 21.87 46.06
C GLU A 115 0.92 21.88 46.34
N ASP A 116 0.12 22.48 45.45
CA ASP A 116 -1.34 22.54 45.64
C ASP A 116 -1.99 21.23 45.19
N GLU A 117 -2.36 20.36 46.13
CA GLU A 117 -3.13 19.13 45.85
C GLU A 117 -4.51 19.43 45.21
N THR A 118 -5.04 20.63 45.44
CA THR A 118 -6.33 21.09 44.90
C THR A 118 -6.25 21.62 43.47
N GLY A 119 -5.08 21.57 42.82
CA GLY A 119 -4.92 21.98 41.42
C GLY A 119 -5.23 23.45 41.15
N GLY A 120 -5.10 24.32 42.17
CA GLY A 120 -5.46 25.73 42.10
C GLY A 120 -6.96 26.02 42.20
N GLY A 121 -7.76 25.06 42.71
CA GLY A 121 -9.21 25.18 42.92
C GLY A 121 -10.05 24.78 41.71
N TYR A 122 -9.42 24.42 40.59
CA TYR A 122 -10.09 24.02 39.36
C TYR A 122 -9.99 22.53 39.14
N SER A 123 -10.98 21.79 39.64
CA SER A 123 -11.20 20.40 39.23
C SER A 123 -11.90 20.34 37.87
N LYS A 124 -11.91 19.15 37.26
CA LYS A 124 -12.66 18.90 36.02
C LYS A 124 -14.14 19.29 36.18
N ASP A 125 -14.74 18.99 37.33
CA ASP A 125 -16.16 19.23 37.60
C ASP A 125 -16.45 20.73 37.77
N VAL A 126 -15.57 21.46 38.47
CA VAL A 126 -15.70 22.92 38.63
C VAL A 126 -15.59 23.61 37.28
N LEU A 127 -14.61 23.23 36.46
CA LEU A 127 -14.45 23.77 35.11
C LEU A 127 -15.68 23.44 34.24
N LEU A 128 -16.21 22.23 34.32
CA LEU A 128 -17.40 21.84 33.58
C LEU A 128 -18.61 22.68 34.02
N GLN A 129 -18.85 22.84 35.31
CA GLN A 129 -19.95 23.64 35.85
C GLN A 129 -19.86 25.10 35.42
N ILE A 130 -18.64 25.68 35.44
CA ILE A 130 -18.41 27.04 34.99
C ILE A 130 -18.67 27.18 33.48
N LEU A 131 -18.24 26.22 32.67
CA LEU A 131 -18.29 26.33 31.20
C LEU A 131 -19.67 25.97 30.63
N GLN A 132 -20.40 25.07 31.30
CA GLN A 132 -21.72 24.62 30.88
C GLN A 132 -22.78 25.73 30.92
N LYS A 133 -22.54 26.83 31.67
CA LYS A 133 -23.43 28.00 31.67
C LYS A 133 -23.44 28.77 30.34
N TYR A 134 -22.43 28.58 29.49
CA TYR A 134 -22.34 29.22 28.18
C TYR A 134 -22.82 28.33 27.03
N GLY A 135 -22.83 27.01 27.24
CA GLY A 135 -23.36 26.05 26.28
C GLY A 135 -22.82 24.63 26.49
N ASP A 136 -23.23 23.72 25.61
CA ASP A 136 -22.88 22.31 25.71
C ASP A 136 -21.39 22.07 25.46
N VAL A 137 -20.75 21.41 26.44
CA VAL A 137 -19.35 21.00 26.40
C VAL A 137 -19.27 19.56 25.91
N LEU A 138 -18.57 19.33 24.79
CA LEU A 138 -18.39 18.01 24.20
C LEU A 138 -17.27 17.24 24.89
N ASN A 139 -16.11 17.89 25.06
CA ASN A 139 -14.93 17.29 25.69
C ASN A 139 -14.24 18.30 26.61
N LEU A 140 -13.76 17.84 27.77
CA LEU A 140 -12.98 18.62 28.72
C LEU A 140 -11.79 17.80 29.21
N LEU A 141 -10.58 18.25 28.91
CA LEU A 141 -9.33 17.58 29.21
C LEU A 141 -8.44 18.49 30.07
N VAL A 142 -8.15 18.07 31.31
CA VAL A 142 -7.18 18.74 32.17
C VAL A 142 -5.79 18.14 31.95
N SER A 143 -4.78 18.98 31.75
CA SER A 143 -3.42 18.52 31.47
C SER A 143 -2.73 18.03 32.74
N SER A 144 -2.38 16.75 32.78
CA SER A 144 -1.53 16.19 33.84
C SER A 144 -0.07 16.62 33.73
N ARG A 145 0.42 16.92 32.51
CA ARG A 145 1.81 17.33 32.25
C ARG A 145 2.11 18.76 32.70
N LYS A 146 1.12 19.64 32.63
CA LYS A 146 1.26 21.05 33.01
C LYS A 146 0.11 21.46 33.91
N ALA A 147 0.39 21.49 35.21
CA ALA A 147 -0.55 21.99 36.21
C ALA A 147 -1.06 23.39 35.82
N GLY A 148 -2.37 23.60 35.95
CA GLY A 148 -3.00 24.86 35.56
C GLY A 148 -3.33 25.00 34.07
N SER A 149 -3.50 23.91 33.32
CA SER A 149 -3.87 23.94 31.90
C SER A 149 -4.96 22.93 31.58
N ALA A 150 -5.96 23.32 30.79
CA ALA A 150 -6.96 22.42 30.22
C ALA A 150 -7.31 22.80 28.78
N VAL A 151 -7.95 21.88 28.07
CA VAL A 151 -8.55 22.09 26.74
C VAL A 151 -10.02 21.70 26.83
N VAL A 152 -10.88 22.55 26.31
CA VAL A 152 -12.32 22.32 26.23
C VAL A 152 -12.79 22.44 24.79
N GLU A 153 -13.71 21.58 24.41
CA GLU A 153 -14.38 21.56 23.11
C GLU A 153 -15.86 21.85 23.32
N PHE A 154 -16.37 22.89 22.66
CA PHE A 154 -17.78 23.26 22.73
C PHE A 154 -18.54 22.76 21.51
N ALA A 155 -19.84 22.50 21.69
CA ALA A 155 -20.73 22.12 20.60
C ALA A 155 -20.98 23.27 19.60
N THR A 156 -20.89 24.53 20.04
CA THR A 156 -21.19 25.70 19.19
C THR A 156 -20.14 26.81 19.33
N VAL A 157 -19.85 27.51 18.22
CA VAL A 157 -18.91 28.66 18.18
C VAL A 157 -19.37 29.80 19.07
N LYS A 158 -20.67 30.07 19.12
CA LYS A 158 -21.26 31.12 19.95
C LYS A 158 -21.06 30.86 21.45
N ALA A 159 -21.19 29.61 21.90
CA ALA A 159 -20.92 29.25 23.29
C ALA A 159 -19.44 29.47 23.65
N ALA A 160 -18.54 29.06 22.75
CA ALA A 160 -17.11 29.29 22.93
C ALA A 160 -16.76 30.79 22.98
N GLU A 161 -17.35 31.60 22.10
CA GLU A 161 -17.14 33.06 22.10
C GLU A 161 -17.65 33.72 23.38
N MET A 162 -18.85 33.35 23.83
CA MET A 162 -19.42 33.83 25.10
C MET A 162 -18.54 33.46 26.29
N ALA A 163 -17.99 32.25 26.31
CA ALA A 163 -17.08 31.82 27.37
C ALA A 163 -15.78 32.64 27.35
N VAL A 164 -15.18 32.90 26.18
CA VAL A 164 -13.96 33.72 26.06
C VAL A 164 -14.18 35.16 26.52
N GLN A 165 -15.35 35.75 26.23
CA GLN A 165 -15.64 37.15 26.54
C GLN A 165 -16.05 37.38 27.99
N ASN A 166 -16.82 36.45 28.58
CA ASN A 166 -17.47 36.69 29.86
C ASN A 166 -16.87 35.89 31.03
N GLU A 167 -16.13 34.81 30.76
CA GLU A 167 -15.65 33.95 31.83
C GLU A 167 -14.30 34.41 32.38
N VAL A 168 -14.30 34.68 33.68
CA VAL A 168 -13.09 35.05 34.44
C VAL A 168 -12.69 33.98 35.44
N GLY A 169 -13.48 32.93 35.63
CA GLY A 169 -13.24 31.85 36.59
C GLY A 169 -13.62 32.22 38.03
N LEU A 170 -12.97 31.56 38.98
CA LEU A 170 -13.05 31.81 40.41
C LEU A 170 -12.41 33.16 40.77
N LEU A 171 -13.05 33.90 41.69
CA LEU A 171 -12.62 35.24 42.14
C LEU A 171 -11.20 35.27 42.72
N ASN A 172 -10.76 34.18 43.34
CA ASN A 172 -9.43 34.06 43.96
C ASN A 172 -8.33 33.68 42.95
N ASN A 173 -8.68 33.16 41.78
CA ASN A 173 -7.73 32.65 40.80
C ASN A 173 -8.31 32.77 39.39
N PRO A 174 -8.10 33.89 38.68
CA PRO A 174 -8.76 34.10 37.40
C PRO A 174 -8.30 33.12 36.32
N LEU A 175 -9.26 32.67 35.51
CA LEU A 175 -9.06 31.76 34.39
C LEU A 175 -8.76 32.54 33.11
N LYS A 176 -7.67 32.19 32.42
CA LYS A 176 -7.31 32.74 31.11
C LYS A 176 -7.73 31.78 30.01
N ILE A 177 -8.62 32.24 29.13
CA ILE A 177 -9.16 31.46 28.02
C ILE A 177 -8.56 31.97 26.71
N SER A 178 -8.19 31.05 25.82
CA SER A 178 -7.59 31.35 24.52
C SER A 178 -8.11 30.39 23.46
N TRP A 179 -8.22 30.86 22.22
CA TRP A 179 -8.62 30.01 21.10
C TRP A 179 -7.49 29.05 20.71
N LEU A 180 -7.82 27.77 20.52
CA LEU A 180 -6.92 26.78 19.94
C LEU A 180 -7.32 26.52 18.49
N GLU A 181 -8.59 26.24 18.24
CA GLU A 181 -9.16 25.98 16.90
C GLU A 181 -10.59 26.56 16.83
N GLY A 182 -11.04 26.94 15.63
CA GLY A 182 -12.41 27.40 15.40
C GLY A 182 -12.71 28.84 15.84
N GLN A 183 -11.69 29.71 15.91
CA GLN A 183 -11.89 31.13 16.21
C GLN A 183 -12.79 31.80 15.15
N PRO A 184 -13.86 32.52 15.55
CA PRO A 184 -14.71 33.24 14.61
C PRO A 184 -13.89 34.32 13.90
N GLN A 185 -13.93 34.34 12.57
CA GLN A 185 -13.28 35.37 11.76
C GLN A 185 -14.01 36.71 11.92
N SER A 186 -13.64 37.49 12.93
CA SER A 186 -14.00 38.91 12.99
C SER A 186 -12.99 39.69 12.13
N ARG A 187 -13.34 40.01 10.88
CA ARG A 187 -12.67 41.10 10.14
C ARG A 187 -13.16 42.44 10.70
N PRO A 188 -12.26 43.40 10.95
CA PRO A 188 -11.85 44.28 9.86
C PRO A 188 -10.33 44.54 9.77
N SER A 189 -9.96 45.16 8.65
CA SER A 189 -8.66 45.73 8.26
C SER A 189 -7.64 44.82 7.58
N THR A 190 -7.72 44.88 6.24
CA THR A 190 -6.63 45.09 5.29
C THR A 190 -5.23 45.27 5.88
N VAL A 191 -4.40 44.23 5.80
CA VAL A 191 -2.99 44.31 5.37
C VAL A 191 -2.53 42.91 4.96
N LEU A 192 -1.93 42.81 3.76
CA LEU A 192 -1.27 41.62 3.21
C LEU A 192 0.15 41.45 3.85
N PRO A 193 0.95 40.47 3.42
CA PRO A 193 1.26 39.26 4.18
C PRO A 193 2.69 39.29 4.74
N ASP A 194 2.97 38.49 5.78
CA ASP A 194 4.36 38.04 5.96
C ASP A 194 4.43 36.60 6.46
N SER A 195 5.42 35.93 5.90
CA SER A 195 5.73 34.52 6.02
C SER A 195 6.16 34.16 7.43
N THR A 196 5.65 33.06 7.97
CA THR A 196 6.50 32.16 8.78
C THR A 196 5.95 30.73 8.76
N ARG A 197 6.78 29.86 8.18
CA ARG A 197 6.66 28.40 8.17
C ARG A 197 6.70 27.83 9.59
N THR A 198 5.83 26.88 9.91
CA THR A 198 6.23 25.67 10.64
C THR A 198 5.16 24.57 10.61
N SER A 199 5.54 23.48 9.94
CA SER A 199 5.31 22.08 10.30
C SER A 199 3.89 21.61 10.61
N GLN A 200 3.25 20.94 9.64
CA GLN A 200 2.64 19.62 9.86
C GLN A 200 2.79 18.76 8.60
N ALA A 201 3.59 17.71 8.73
CA ALA A 201 3.62 16.60 7.81
C ALA A 201 2.34 15.75 7.96
N SER A 202 2.03 15.02 6.89
CA SER A 202 1.26 13.77 6.87
C SER A 202 -0.24 13.83 7.22
N VAL A 203 -1.04 14.26 6.25
CA VAL A 203 -2.25 13.51 5.84
C VAL A 203 -2.27 13.49 4.31
N VAL A 204 -1.61 12.48 3.72
CA VAL A 204 -1.79 12.21 2.28
C VAL A 204 -3.21 11.68 2.15
N SER A 205 -4.07 12.41 1.45
CA SER A 205 -5.46 12.00 1.25
C SER A 205 -5.47 10.65 0.52
N GLU A 206 -6.41 9.76 0.85
CA GLU A 206 -6.62 8.47 0.16
C GLU A 206 -6.70 8.66 -1.36
N ARG A 207 -7.24 9.81 -1.77
CA ARG A 207 -7.37 10.27 -3.16
C ARG A 207 -6.04 10.59 -3.83
N ASP A 208 -5.04 11.04 -3.06
CA ASP A 208 -3.69 11.30 -3.55
C ASP A 208 -2.92 9.97 -3.72
N TYR A 209 -3.22 8.97 -2.88
CA TYR A 209 -2.65 7.62 -3.01
C TYR A 209 -3.21 6.89 -4.24
N GLU A 210 -4.54 6.94 -4.46
CA GLU A 210 -5.17 6.41 -5.67
C GLU A 210 -4.62 7.07 -6.93
N SER A 211 -4.49 8.41 -6.92
CA SER A 211 -3.92 9.16 -8.04
C SER A 211 -2.47 8.76 -8.33
N LEU A 212 -1.64 8.59 -7.30
CA LEU A 212 -0.24 8.22 -7.44
C LEU A 212 -0.07 6.78 -7.92
N VAL A 213 -0.92 5.86 -7.48
CA VAL A 213 -0.95 4.47 -7.97
C VAL A 213 -1.41 4.41 -9.43
N MET A 214 -2.48 5.14 -9.80
CA MET A 214 -2.97 5.19 -11.18
C MET A 214 -1.94 5.81 -12.14
N MET A 215 -1.21 6.83 -11.68
CA MET A 215 -0.10 7.42 -12.44
C MET A 215 1.03 6.40 -12.66
N ARG A 216 1.41 5.63 -11.62
CA ARG A 216 2.42 4.57 -11.75
C ARG A 216 1.99 3.43 -12.65
N MET A 217 0.73 3.00 -12.58
CA MET A 217 0.17 1.96 -13.45
C MET A 217 0.19 2.40 -14.91
N ARG A 218 -0.14 3.66 -15.20
CA ARG A 218 -0.05 4.23 -16.56
C ARG A 218 1.39 4.21 -17.08
N GLN A 219 2.35 4.68 -16.28
CA GLN A 219 3.77 4.68 -16.67
C GLN A 219 4.31 3.26 -16.90
N ALA A 220 3.89 2.30 -16.09
CA ALA A 220 4.28 0.90 -16.27
C ALA A 220 3.72 0.31 -17.57
N ALA A 221 2.45 0.59 -17.89
CA ALA A 221 1.82 0.14 -19.12
C ALA A 221 2.46 0.76 -20.37
N GLU A 222 2.72 2.07 -20.37
CA GLU A 222 3.41 2.76 -21.47
C GLU A 222 4.84 2.20 -21.68
N ARG A 223 5.56 1.93 -20.59
CA ARG A 223 6.89 1.30 -20.65
C ARG A 223 6.83 -0.12 -21.22
N GLN A 224 5.82 -0.91 -20.85
CA GLN A 224 5.65 -2.26 -21.39
C GLN A 224 5.39 -2.22 -22.89
N GLN A 225 4.51 -1.33 -23.37
CA GLN A 225 4.26 -1.16 -24.80
C GLN A 225 5.51 -0.76 -25.58
N LEU A 226 6.32 0.16 -25.04
CA LEU A 226 7.56 0.59 -25.69
C LEU A 226 8.60 -0.55 -25.77
N ILE A 227 8.70 -1.37 -24.73
CA ILE A 227 9.58 -2.54 -24.71
C ILE A 227 9.12 -3.57 -25.73
N GLU A 228 7.81 -3.83 -25.81
CA GLU A 228 7.24 -4.77 -26.79
C GLU A 228 7.45 -4.30 -28.24
N GLN A 229 7.36 -2.99 -28.49
CA GLN A 229 7.64 -2.38 -29.79
C GLN A 229 9.11 -2.56 -30.20
N LEU A 230 10.05 -2.26 -29.29
CA LEU A 230 11.49 -2.43 -29.55
C LEU A 230 11.87 -3.89 -29.74
N GLN A 231 11.27 -4.81 -28.97
CA GLN A 231 11.51 -6.25 -29.15
C GLN A 231 11.02 -6.75 -30.51
N ARG A 232 9.88 -6.26 -30.99
CA ARG A 232 9.36 -6.60 -32.31
C ARG A 232 10.26 -6.06 -33.43
N GLU A 233 10.73 -4.81 -33.30
CA GLU A 233 11.68 -4.22 -34.27
C GLU A 233 13.01 -4.97 -34.29
N ASP A 234 13.56 -5.36 -33.14
CA ASP A 234 14.77 -6.18 -33.03
C ASP A 234 14.60 -7.59 -33.64
N GLU A 235 13.42 -8.19 -33.53
CA GLU A 235 13.09 -9.48 -34.16
C GLU A 235 12.91 -9.36 -35.68
N GLU A 236 12.32 -8.25 -36.15
CA GLU A 236 12.20 -7.94 -37.58
C GLU A 236 13.57 -7.66 -38.21
N GLU A 237 14.47 -6.91 -37.56
CA GLU A 237 15.84 -6.69 -38.03
C GLU A 237 16.68 -7.97 -38.05
N LYS A 238 16.54 -8.85 -37.02
CA LYS A 238 17.24 -10.15 -36.98
C LYS A 238 16.74 -11.16 -38.01
N SER A 239 15.50 -11.02 -38.47
CA SER A 239 14.95 -11.88 -39.55
C SER A 239 15.29 -11.38 -40.95
N HIS A 240 15.77 -10.14 -41.09
CA HIS A 240 16.19 -9.51 -42.35
C HIS A 240 17.71 -9.49 -42.55
N THR A 241 18.49 -10.10 -41.65
CA THR A 241 19.95 -10.31 -41.76
C THR A 241 20.30 -11.78 -41.90
#